data_AF-A0ABD1CB54-F1
#
_entry.id   AF-A0ABD1CB54-F1
#
_cell.length_a   1.000
_cell.length_b   1.000
_cell.length_c   1.000
_cell.angle_alpha   90.00
_cell.angle_beta   90.00
_cell.angle_gamma   90.00
#
_symmetry.space_group_name_H-M   'P 1'
#
loop_
_entity.id
_entity.type
_entity.pdbx_description
1 polymer ?
#
loop_
_entity_poly.entity_id
_entity_poly.type
_entity_poly.pdbx_seq_one_letter_code
_entity_poly.pdbx_strand_id
1 'polypeptide(L)' 'YQAEITTDGKLAGIVSTGDGCAKPGAPGIYANVVTVREWIREVSGV' A
#
# COMPACT_ATOMS: atom_id res chain seq x y z
N TYR A 1 -4.05 -12.58 -6.02
CA TYR A 1 -2.98 -11.61 -5.73
C TYR A 1 -3.59 -10.44 -5.01
N GLN A 2 -3.05 -10.07 -3.85
CA GLN A 2 -3.62 -8.99 -3.06
C GLN A 2 -3.06 -7.65 -3.58
N ALA A 3 -3.93 -6.75 -4.06
CA ALA A 3 -3.52 -5.46 -4.63
C ALA A 3 -3.40 -4.36 -3.56
N GLU A 4 -4.02 -4.56 -2.40
CA GLU A 4 -4.18 -3.56 -1.36
C GLU A 4 -4.13 -4.17 0.04
N ILE A 5 -3.71 -3.37 1.01
CA ILE A 5 -3.78 -3.68 2.43
C ILE A 5 -4.81 -2.75 3.05
N THR A 6 -5.78 -3.32 3.75
CA THR A 6 -6.78 -2.58 4.50
C THR A 6 -6.68 -2.88 5.99
N THR A 7 -6.85 -1.83 6.81
CA THR A 7 -6.91 -1.92 8.27
C THR A 7 -8.16 -1.19 8.71
N ASP A 8 -9.04 -1.85 9.47
CA ASP A 8 -10.31 -1.29 9.94
C ASP A 8 -11.17 -0.65 8.82
N GLY A 9 -11.21 -1.31 7.66
CA GLY A 9 -11.95 -0.84 6.48
C GLY A 9 -11.33 0.38 5.77
N LYS A 10 -10.11 0.78 6.11
CA LYS A 10 -9.38 1.88 5.47
C LYS A 10 -8.19 1.36 4.69
N LEU A 11 -7.94 1.94 3.52
CA LEU A 11 -6.77 1.62 2.69
C LEU A 11 -5.49 2.08 3.41
N ALA A 12 -4.65 1.12 3.78
CA ALA A 12 -3.37 1.34 4.46
C ALA A 12 -2.18 1.22 3.50
N GLY A 13 -2.28 0.38 2.46
CA GLY A 13 -1.22 0.19 1.50
C GLY A 13 -1.68 -0.23 0.11
N ILE A 14 -0.93 0.19 -0.90
CA ILE A 14 -1.12 -0.21 -2.31
C ILE A 14 0.10 -1.01 -2.73
N VAL A 15 -0.11 -2.13 -3.44
CA VAL A 15 1.00 -2.97 -3.93
C VAL A 15 1.99 -2.13 -4.73
N SER A 16 3.29 -2.32 -4.46
CA SER A 16 4.35 -1.61 -5.17
C SER A 16 5.29 -2.60 -5.87
N THR A 17 6.01 -3.42 -5.10
CA THR A 17 7.04 -4.31 -5.63
C THR A 17 7.36 -5.45 -4.66
N GLY A 18 8.35 -6.28 -4.99
CA GLY A 18 8.89 -7.33 -4.14
C GLY A 18 10.02 -8.08 -4.84
N ASP A 19 10.88 -8.75 -4.06
CA ASP A 19 11.85 -9.69 -4.61
C ASP A 19 11.15 -11.01 -4.98
N GLY A 20 10.62 -11.08 -6.19
CA GLY A 20 9.79 -12.19 -6.64
C GLY A 20 8.48 -12.30 -5.86
N CYS A 21 7.90 -13.50 -5.81
CA CYS A 21 6.58 -13.74 -5.22
C CYS A 21 6.65 -14.81 -4.14
N ALA A 22 6.09 -14.52 -2.96
CA ALA A 22 5.98 -15.46 -1.83
C ALA A 22 7.29 -16.14 -1.42
N LYS A 23 8.43 -15.48 -1.62
CA LYS A 23 9.74 -15.99 -1.19
C LYS A 23 9.88 -15.88 0.34
N PRO A 24 10.36 -16.93 1.03
CA PRO A 24 10.64 -16.87 2.47
C PRO A 24 11.61 -15.73 2.79
N GLY A 25 11.27 -14.91 3.79
CA GLY A 25 12.10 -13.77 4.22
C GLY A 25 12.05 -12.53 3.33
N ALA A 26 11.34 -12.56 2.18
CA ALA A 26 11.17 -11.42 1.29
C ALA A 26 9.68 -11.03 1.20
N PRO A 27 9.19 -10.16 2.12
CA PRO A 27 7.81 -9.71 2.09
C PRO A 27 7.56 -8.81 0.87
N GLY A 28 6.29 -8.73 0.46
CA GLY A 28 5.85 -7.73 -0.52
C GLY A 28 6.00 -6.32 0.03
N ILE A 29 6.35 -5.38 -0.85
CA ILE A 29 6.54 -3.97 -0.54
C ILE A 29 5.30 -3.20 -1.02
N TYR A 30 4.76 -2.37 -0.12
CA TYR A 30 3.55 -1.59 -0.35
C TYR A 30 3.85 -0.10 -0.13
N ALA A 31 3.24 0.75 -0.95
CA ALA A 31 3.25 2.19 -0.71
C ALA A 31 2.40 2.49 0.53
N ASN A 32 2.97 3.22 1.50
CA ASN A 32 2.27 3.57 2.74
C ASN A 32 1.29 4.73 2.50
N VAL A 33 -0.01 4.42 2.45
CA VAL A 33 -1.06 5.41 2.17
C VAL A 33 -1.21 6.43 3.30
N VAL A 34 -0.90 6.04 4.54
CA VAL A 34 -0.98 6.93 5.70
C VAL A 34 0.03 8.07 5.57
N THR A 35 1.27 7.77 5.13
CA THR A 35 2.34 8.76 4.97
C THR A 35 2.03 9.80 3.89
N VAL A 36 1.31 9.42 2.83
CA VAL A 36 1.01 10.32 1.69
C VAL A 36 -0.43 10.86 1.71
N ARG A 37 -1.15 10.70 2.83
CA ARG A 37 -2.58 11.02 2.90
C ARG A 37 -2.89 12.47 2.55
N GLU A 38 -2.03 13.40 2.96
CA GLU A 38 -2.19 14.84 2.69
C GLU A 38 -2.07 15.15 1.19
N TRP A 39 -1.02 14.64 0.53
CA TRP A 39 -0.85 14.76 -0.91
C TRP A 39 -2.04 14.17 -1.69
N ILE A 40 -2.58 13.02 -1.23
CA ILE A 40 -3.79 12.44 -1.84
C ILE A 40 -4.98 13.41 -1.71
N ARG A 41 -5.17 14.08 -0.56
CA ARG A 41 -6.24 15.10 -0.41
C ARG A 41 -6.06 16.25 -1.39
N GLU A 42 -4.83 16.76 -1.48
CA GLU A 42 -4.49 17.89 -2.36
C GLU A 42 -4.78 17.58 -3.83
N VAL A 43 -4.39 16.40 -4.30
CA VAL A 43 -4.53 16.02 -5.72
C VAL A 43 -5.93 15.56 -6.08
N SER A 44 -6.61 14.81 -5.20
CA SER A 44 -7.88 14.16 -5.54
C SER A 44 -9.13 14.83 -4.96
N GLY A 45 -8.99 15.73 -3.99
CA GLY A 45 -10.11 16.45 -3.37
C GLY A 45 -10.96 15.64 -2.39
N VAL A 46 -10.48 14.47 -1.94
CA VAL A 46 -11.15 13.58 -0.95
C VAL A 46 -10.75 13.81 0.50
#